data_AF-A0A2A9HDC7-F1
#
_entry.id   AF-A0A2A9HDC7-F1
#
_cell.length_a   1.000
_cell.length_b   1.000
_cell.length_c   1.000
_cell.angle_alpha   90.00
_cell.angle_beta   90.00
_cell.angle_gamma   90.00
#
_symmetry.space_group_name_H-M   'P 1'
#
loop_
_entity.id
_entity.type
_entity.pdbx_description
1 polymer ?
#
loop_
_entity_poly.entity_id
_entity_poly.type
_entity_poly.pdbx_seq_one_letter_code
_entity_poly.pdbx_strand_id
1 'polypeptide(L)'
;MRRVAFLAAVLALAAAAALPGARAYEVQTVEVSEGGFNPAVCQMNREYLRFKNVGSTPRRVVWRPPTPGAEPLFDSGWLAPGEVSNAVYMGFPGTFRFEDFENAGNFVIVKTPVYSATWPVECWPDPAKRPPSPPCTGAAHCLRVPGVAMD
;
A
#
# COMPACT_ATOMS: atom_id res chain seq x y z
N MET A 1 20.82 -53.36 4.24
CA MET A 1 19.68 -52.47 3.89
C MET A 1 19.45 -51.32 4.89
N ARG A 2 19.67 -51.51 6.20
CA ARG A 2 19.41 -50.48 7.25
C ARG A 2 20.27 -49.19 7.18
N ARG A 3 21.48 -49.26 6.60
CA ARG A 3 22.41 -48.12 6.48
C ARG A 3 22.04 -47.13 5.36
N VAL A 4 21.33 -47.57 4.34
CA VAL A 4 20.91 -46.74 3.18
C VAL A 4 19.76 -45.81 3.58
N ALA A 5 18.85 -46.29 4.42
CA ALA A 5 17.71 -45.52 4.91
C ALA A 5 18.13 -44.32 5.78
N PHE A 6 19.22 -44.44 6.56
CA PHE A 6 19.73 -43.36 7.39
C PHE A 6 20.36 -42.23 6.55
N LEU A 7 21.08 -42.56 5.48
CA LEU A 7 21.65 -41.58 4.56
C LEU A 7 20.58 -40.80 3.80
N ALA A 8 19.51 -41.47 3.36
CA ALA A 8 18.38 -40.82 2.70
C ALA A 8 17.64 -39.83 3.63
N ALA A 9 17.48 -40.19 4.90
CA ALA A 9 16.85 -39.31 5.90
C ALA A 9 17.69 -38.05 6.19
N VAL A 10 19.02 -38.19 6.23
CA VAL A 10 19.94 -37.05 6.45
C VAL A 10 19.99 -36.12 5.24
N LEU A 11 19.98 -36.67 4.01
CA LEU A 11 19.92 -35.89 2.78
C LEU A 11 18.58 -35.14 2.61
N ALA A 12 17.46 -35.75 3.03
CA ALA A 12 16.15 -35.10 3.01
C ALA A 12 16.06 -33.93 4.02
N LEU A 13 16.67 -34.06 5.21
CA LEU A 13 16.76 -32.94 6.17
C LEU A 13 17.66 -31.82 5.67
N ALA A 14 18.78 -32.14 5.02
CA ALA A 14 19.68 -31.13 4.46
C ALA A 14 19.05 -30.36 3.28
N ALA A 15 18.25 -31.04 2.46
CA ALA A 15 17.52 -30.39 1.36
C ALA A 15 16.39 -29.47 1.85
N ALA A 16 15.72 -29.81 2.96
CA ALA A 16 14.69 -28.95 3.57
C ALA A 16 15.27 -27.67 4.20
N ALA A 17 16.53 -27.69 4.65
CA ALA A 17 17.22 -26.52 5.21
C ALA A 17 17.82 -25.58 4.16
N ALA A 18 17.90 -26.02 2.89
CA ALA A 18 18.55 -25.28 1.81
C ALA A 18 17.56 -24.55 0.88
N LEU A 19 16.26 -24.57 1.17
CA LEU A 19 15.30 -23.78 0.40
C LEU A 19 15.48 -22.30 0.78
N PRO A 20 15.91 -21.43 -0.15
CA PRO A 20 15.92 -20.00 0.10
C PRO A 20 14.49 -19.59 0.43
N GLY A 21 14.27 -19.09 1.64
CA GLY A 21 12.96 -18.65 2.09
C GLY A 21 12.38 -17.70 1.04
N ALA A 22 11.26 -18.07 0.45
CA ALA A 22 10.52 -17.18 -0.43
C ALA A 22 10.20 -15.91 0.37
N ARG A 23 10.92 -14.81 0.09
CA ARG A 23 10.62 -13.49 0.65
C ARG A 23 9.20 -13.14 0.18
N ALA A 24 8.25 -13.11 1.09
CA ALA A 24 6.96 -12.47 0.83
C ALA A 24 7.24 -11.01 0.43
N TYR A 25 6.67 -10.57 -0.69
CA TYR A 25 6.82 -9.20 -1.15
C TYR A 25 6.13 -8.25 -0.16
N GLU A 26 6.72 -7.10 0.10
CA GLU A 26 6.12 -6.07 0.93
C GLU A 26 5.25 -5.16 0.06
N VAL A 27 4.02 -4.90 0.51
CA VAL A 27 3.11 -3.99 -0.20
C VAL A 27 2.93 -2.73 0.64
N GLN A 28 3.52 -1.64 0.17
CA GLN A 28 3.34 -0.33 0.78
C GLN A 28 1.95 0.19 0.46
N THR A 29 1.28 0.76 1.47
CA THR A 29 -0.09 1.28 1.32
C THR A 29 -0.09 2.77 1.58
N VAL A 30 -0.52 3.55 0.60
CA VAL A 30 -0.74 4.99 0.74
C VAL A 30 -2.25 5.23 0.88
N GLU A 31 -2.63 6.02 1.88
CA GLU A 31 -4.02 6.39 2.09
C GLU A 31 -4.39 7.59 1.21
N VAL A 32 -5.59 7.59 0.66
CA VAL A 32 -6.16 8.71 -0.10
C VAL A 32 -7.52 9.09 0.48
N SER A 33 -7.81 10.39 0.51
CA SER A 33 -9.09 10.96 0.95
C SER A 33 -9.37 12.28 0.22
N GLU A 34 -10.46 12.94 0.59
CA GLU A 34 -10.79 14.30 0.14
C GLU A 34 -9.69 15.32 0.46
N GLY A 35 -8.98 15.12 1.58
CA GLY A 35 -7.84 15.94 2.01
C GLY A 35 -6.54 15.64 1.27
N GLY A 36 -6.54 14.70 0.33
CA GLY A 36 -5.36 14.27 -0.41
C GLY A 36 -4.74 12.98 0.11
N PHE A 37 -3.44 12.82 -0.12
CA PHE A 37 -2.71 11.59 0.15
C PHE A 37 -1.99 11.64 1.50
N ASN A 38 -1.94 10.49 2.16
CA ASN A 38 -1.25 10.30 3.42
C ASN A 38 -0.43 8.99 3.41
N PRO A 39 0.91 9.07 3.47
CA PRO A 39 1.72 10.29 3.47
C PRO A 39 1.74 10.98 2.10
N ALA A 40 2.13 12.27 2.08
CA ALA A 40 2.34 13.02 0.84
C ALA A 40 3.64 12.62 0.10
N VAL A 41 4.58 12.00 0.81
CA VAL A 41 5.79 11.40 0.25
C VAL A 41 5.92 10.00 0.83
N CYS A 42 6.05 8.99 -0.05
CA CYS A 42 6.28 7.60 0.32
C CYS A 42 7.64 7.16 -0.23
N GLN A 43 8.59 6.93 0.67
CA GLN A 43 9.91 6.40 0.36
C GLN A 43 9.89 4.87 0.51
N MET A 44 10.04 4.12 -0.58
CA MET A 44 9.91 2.65 -0.54
C MET A 44 10.98 1.94 -1.37
N ASN A 45 11.28 0.69 -1.04
CA ASN A 45 12.11 -0.14 -1.91
C ASN A 45 11.42 -0.40 -3.25
N ARG A 46 12.13 -0.98 -4.21
CA ARG A 46 11.58 -1.34 -5.53
C ARG A 46 10.64 -2.54 -5.45
N GLU A 47 9.46 -2.30 -4.86
CA GLU A 47 8.45 -3.30 -4.49
C GLU A 47 7.04 -2.84 -4.88
N TYR A 48 6.01 -3.41 -4.26
CA TYR A 48 4.62 -3.13 -4.60
C TYR A 48 4.06 -1.97 -3.78
N LEU A 49 3.30 -1.11 -4.46
CA LEU A 49 2.54 -0.02 -3.87
C LEU A 49 1.05 -0.25 -4.13
N ARG A 50 0.19 0.11 -3.19
CA ARG A 50 -1.26 0.18 -3.39
C ARG A 50 -1.85 1.38 -2.67
N PHE A 51 -3.09 1.71 -3.02
CA PHE A 51 -3.82 2.83 -2.44
C PHE A 51 -5.01 2.34 -1.65
N LYS A 52 -5.32 2.99 -0.53
CA LYS A 52 -6.53 2.75 0.24
C LYS A 52 -7.34 4.03 0.36
N ASN A 53 -8.61 3.98 0.00
CA ASN A 53 -9.50 5.10 0.26
C ASN A 53 -9.90 5.10 1.75
N VAL A 54 -9.48 6.12 2.48
CA VAL A 54 -9.85 6.34 3.89
C VAL A 54 -10.81 7.52 4.07
N GLY A 55 -11.22 8.13 2.95
CA GLY A 55 -12.21 9.20 2.93
C GLY A 55 -13.65 8.70 3.03
N SER A 56 -14.57 9.64 2.81
CA SER A 56 -16.02 9.41 2.82
C SER A 56 -16.63 9.29 1.42
N THR A 57 -15.89 9.66 0.38
CA THR A 57 -16.31 9.69 -1.03
C THR A 57 -15.43 8.77 -1.89
N PRO A 58 -15.92 8.25 -3.03
CA PRO A 58 -15.11 7.47 -3.95
C PRO A 58 -13.90 8.25 -4.47
N ARG A 59 -12.74 7.61 -4.59
CA ARG A 59 -11.49 8.22 -5.11
C ARG A 59 -10.91 7.38 -6.24
N ARG A 60 -10.21 7.99 -7.18
CA ARG A 60 -9.49 7.29 -8.25
C ARG A 60 -8.08 7.84 -8.34
N VAL A 61 -7.09 6.96 -8.28
CA VAL A 61 -5.67 7.31 -8.30
C VAL A 61 -5.08 6.90 -9.63
N VAL A 62 -4.35 7.82 -10.26
CA VAL A 62 -3.71 7.58 -11.55
C VAL A 62 -2.24 7.97 -11.52
N TRP A 63 -1.43 7.29 -12.32
CA TRP A 63 -0.09 7.73 -12.67
C TRP A 63 -0.05 7.98 -14.17
N ARG A 64 0.13 9.24 -14.55
CA ARG A 64 0.19 9.63 -15.96
C ARG A 64 1.63 9.74 -16.46
N PRO A 65 1.89 9.37 -17.71
CA PRO A 65 3.13 9.72 -18.36
C PRO A 65 3.20 11.25 -18.59
N PRO A 66 4.40 11.81 -18.81
CA PRO A 66 4.57 13.24 -19.09
C PRO A 66 3.99 13.66 -20.45
N THR A 67 3.71 12.71 -21.35
CA THR A 67 3.17 12.97 -22.68
C THR A 67 1.70 13.37 -22.59
N PRO A 68 1.30 14.57 -23.07
CA PRO A 68 -0.10 15.00 -23.06
C PRO A 68 -1.00 14.03 -23.83
N GLY A 69 -2.15 13.68 -23.25
CA GLY A 69 -3.16 12.81 -23.88
C GLY A 69 -2.84 11.32 -23.88
N ALA A 70 -1.67 10.90 -23.38
CA ALA A 70 -1.37 9.49 -23.25
C ALA A 70 -2.15 8.82 -22.11
N GLU A 71 -2.43 7.53 -22.27
CA GLU A 71 -3.13 6.74 -21.26
C GLU A 71 -2.32 6.67 -19.96
N PRO A 72 -2.98 6.58 -18.79
CA PRO A 72 -2.30 6.37 -17.52
C PRO A 72 -1.47 5.08 -17.54
N LEU A 73 -0.25 5.16 -16.99
CA LEU A 73 0.61 3.99 -16.74
C LEU A 73 0.07 3.13 -15.59
N PHE A 74 -0.71 3.74 -14.71
CA PHE A 74 -1.49 3.06 -13.68
C PHE A 74 -2.82 3.78 -13.47
N ASP A 75 -3.86 3.00 -13.23
CA ASP A 75 -5.18 3.47 -12.85
C ASP A 75 -5.78 2.51 -11.84
N SER A 76 -6.17 3.02 -10.67
CA SER A 76 -6.78 2.20 -9.63
C SER A 76 -8.24 1.82 -9.92
N GLY A 77 -8.88 2.48 -10.89
CA GLY A 77 -10.34 2.57 -10.94
C GLY A 77 -10.90 3.38 -9.76
N TRP A 78 -12.23 3.48 -9.69
CA TRP A 78 -12.90 4.13 -8.57
C TRP A 78 -12.87 3.22 -7.33
N LEU A 79 -12.30 3.72 -6.25
CA LEU A 79 -12.20 3.07 -4.95
C LEU A 79 -13.31 3.60 -4.05
N ALA A 80 -14.24 2.75 -3.63
CA ALA A 80 -15.23 3.07 -2.61
C ALA A 80 -14.56 3.38 -1.25
N PRO A 81 -15.24 4.08 -0.32
CA PRO A 81 -14.72 4.27 1.03
C PRO A 81 -14.31 2.94 1.69
N GLY A 82 -13.06 2.87 2.17
CA GLY A 82 -12.47 1.67 2.76
C GLY A 82 -11.84 0.69 1.77
N GLU A 83 -12.06 0.86 0.47
CA GLU A 83 -11.53 -0.02 -0.58
C GLU A 83 -10.03 0.17 -0.81
N VAL A 84 -9.38 -0.90 -1.26
CA VAL A 84 -7.95 -0.96 -1.57
C VAL A 84 -7.77 -1.28 -3.04
N SER A 85 -6.90 -0.54 -3.72
CA SER A 85 -6.60 -0.75 -5.13
C SER A 85 -5.84 -2.05 -5.41
N ASN A 86 -5.77 -2.42 -6.68
CA ASN A 86 -4.70 -3.29 -7.19
C ASN A 86 -3.32 -2.71 -6.86
N ALA A 87 -2.34 -3.60 -6.69
CA ALA A 87 -0.96 -3.20 -6.41
C ALA A 87 -0.20 -2.93 -7.73
N VAL A 88 0.63 -1.88 -7.74
CA VAL A 88 1.55 -1.53 -8.81
C VAL A 88 2.97 -1.84 -8.40
N TYR A 89 3.74 -2.48 -9.29
CA TYR A 89 5.14 -2.78 -9.04
C TYR A 89 6.03 -1.58 -9.38
N MET A 90 6.72 -1.04 -8.38
CA MET A 90 7.63 0.10 -8.49
C MET A 90 9.08 -0.37 -8.74
N GLY A 91 9.26 -1.20 -9.77
CA GLY A 91 10.56 -1.82 -10.10
C GLY A 91 11.62 -0.85 -10.64
N PHE A 92 11.20 0.34 -11.07
CA PHE A 92 12.08 1.35 -11.67
C PHE A 92 12.66 2.28 -10.59
N PRO A 93 13.95 2.65 -10.67
CA PRO A 93 14.51 3.70 -9.83
C PRO A 93 13.91 5.06 -10.18
N GLY A 94 13.64 5.88 -9.16
CA GLY A 94 13.36 7.31 -9.37
C GLY A 94 12.25 7.86 -8.50
N THR A 95 11.62 8.92 -9.02
CA THR A 95 10.52 9.63 -8.38
C THR A 95 9.29 9.53 -9.27
N PHE A 96 8.17 9.10 -8.70
CA PHE A 96 6.91 8.86 -9.37
C PHE A 96 5.83 9.70 -8.71
N ARG A 97 4.95 10.27 -9.53
CA ARG A 97 3.82 11.07 -9.06
C ARG A 97 2.54 10.33 -9.35
N PHE A 98 1.82 9.97 -8.29
CA PHE A 98 0.45 9.49 -8.38
C PHE A 98 -0.46 10.62 -7.95
N GLU A 99 -1.52 10.84 -8.71
CA GLU A 99 -2.44 11.96 -8.52
C GLU A 99 -3.86 11.45 -8.36
N ASP A 100 -4.67 12.27 -7.71
CA ASP A 100 -6.10 12.08 -7.72
C ASP A 100 -6.67 12.46 -9.09
N PHE A 101 -7.49 11.58 -9.64
CA PHE A 101 -8.09 11.77 -10.96
C PHE A 101 -8.96 13.03 -11.03
N GLU A 102 -9.70 13.35 -9.96
CA GLU A 102 -10.59 14.52 -9.95
C GLU A 102 -9.87 15.82 -9.61
N ASN A 103 -8.73 15.72 -8.90
CA ASN A 103 -7.94 16.86 -8.50
C ASN A 103 -6.45 16.55 -8.58
N ALA A 104 -5.83 16.83 -9.73
CA ALA A 104 -4.40 16.64 -9.94
C ALA A 104 -3.50 17.46 -8.98
N GLY A 105 -4.05 18.47 -8.30
CA GLY A 105 -3.38 19.19 -7.22
C GLY A 105 -3.16 18.33 -5.97
N ASN A 106 -3.97 17.29 -5.77
CA ASN A 106 -3.76 16.27 -4.76
C ASN A 106 -2.90 15.15 -5.34
N PHE A 107 -1.70 14.97 -4.81
CA PHE A 107 -0.79 13.94 -5.28
C PHE A 107 0.09 13.39 -4.15
N VAL A 108 0.62 12.20 -4.36
CA VAL A 108 1.71 11.61 -3.58
C VAL A 108 2.94 11.47 -4.44
N ILE A 109 4.09 11.74 -3.83
CA ILE A 109 5.39 11.46 -4.41
C ILE A 109 5.89 10.14 -3.87
N VAL A 110 6.02 9.16 -4.75
CA VAL A 110 6.61 7.86 -4.44
C VAL A 110 8.05 7.89 -4.91
N LYS A 111 8.98 7.60 -4.02
CA LYS A 111 10.40 7.49 -4.37
C LYS A 111 10.83 6.06 -4.24
N THR A 112 11.78 5.65 -5.08
CA THR A 112 12.49 4.37 -4.99
C THR A 112 14.01 4.60 -5.08
N PRO A 113 14.84 3.71 -4.51
CA PRO A 113 16.28 3.93 -4.47
C PRO A 113 16.89 3.87 -5.88
N VAL A 114 17.74 4.85 -6.21
CA VAL A 114 18.39 4.96 -7.52
C VAL A 114 19.69 4.16 -7.58
N TYR A 115 20.55 4.33 -6.58
CA TYR A 115 21.91 3.77 -6.56
C TYR A 115 22.06 2.52 -5.68
N SER A 116 21.00 2.08 -5.00
CA SER A 116 21.00 0.91 -4.13
C SER A 116 19.80 0.01 -4.41
N ALA A 117 19.88 -1.25 -3.96
CA ALA A 117 18.76 -2.17 -3.99
C ALA A 117 17.68 -1.80 -2.97
N THR A 118 18.08 -1.23 -1.83
CA THR A 118 17.20 -0.88 -0.71
C THR A 118 17.63 0.40 0.01
N TRP A 119 16.69 0.99 0.75
CA TRP A 119 16.88 2.10 1.68
C TRP A 119 15.86 2.02 2.84
N PRO A 120 15.95 2.88 3.87
CA PRO A 120 14.91 2.98 4.88
C PRO A 120 13.55 3.32 4.25
N VAL A 121 12.52 2.54 4.60
CA VAL A 121 11.15 2.73 4.10
C VAL A 121 10.43 3.76 4.98
N GLU A 122 9.93 4.81 4.37
CA GLU A 122 9.16 5.89 4.99
C GLU A 122 7.86 6.10 4.20
N CYS A 123 6.89 5.22 4.41
CA CYS A 123 5.55 5.29 3.81
C CYS A 123 4.45 5.30 4.87
N TRP A 124 4.79 5.65 6.11
CA TRP A 124 3.86 5.61 7.22
C TRP A 124 2.86 6.77 7.12
N PRO A 125 1.55 6.49 7.22
CA PRO A 125 0.54 7.54 7.26
C PRO A 125 0.65 8.35 8.55
N ASP A 126 0.62 9.68 8.43
CA ASP A 126 0.56 10.61 9.55
C ASP A 126 -0.86 10.56 10.16
N PRO A 127 -1.04 10.07 11.40
CA PRO A 127 -2.38 9.97 12.00
C PRO A 127 -3.11 11.32 12.08
N ALA A 128 -2.38 12.43 12.21
CA ALA A 128 -2.98 13.76 12.31
C ALA A 128 -3.57 14.25 10.98
N LYS A 129 -3.19 13.64 9.86
CA LYS A 129 -3.68 13.99 8.51
C LYS A 129 -4.79 13.07 8.01
N ARG A 130 -5.21 12.08 8.81
CA ARG A 130 -6.36 11.25 8.44
C ARG A 130 -7.64 12.08 8.57
N PRO A 131 -8.58 11.97 7.62
CA PRO A 131 -9.89 12.55 7.81
C PRO A 131 -10.56 11.94 9.05
N PRO A 132 -11.44 12.68 9.75
CA PRO A 132 -12.19 12.13 10.87
C PRO A 132 -12.92 10.88 10.40
N SER A 133 -12.79 9.79 11.17
CA SER A 133 -13.52 8.56 10.86
C SER A 133 -15.01 8.87 10.85
N PRO A 134 -15.77 8.45 9.82
CA PRO A 134 -17.21 8.68 9.82
C PRO A 134 -17.81 8.08 11.10
N PRO A 135 -18.76 8.78 11.75
CA PRO A 135 -19.43 8.24 12.92
C PRO A 135 -20.04 6.89 12.53
N CYS A 136 -19.78 5.85 13.32
CA CYS A 136 -20.20 4.49 13.01
C CYS A 136 -21.69 4.44 12.59
N THR A 137 -21.97 4.21 11.31
CA THR A 137 -23.35 3.98 10.84
C THR A 137 -23.71 2.49 10.77
N GLY A 138 -22.78 1.59 11.13
CA GLY A 138 -22.97 0.14 11.13
C GLY A 138 -22.98 -0.47 12.53
N ALA A 139 -24.14 -0.99 12.95
CA ALA A 139 -24.42 -1.55 14.26
C ALA A 139 -23.80 -2.95 14.53
N ALA A 140 -22.48 -3.11 14.47
CA ALA A 140 -21.83 -4.36 14.90
C ALA A 140 -20.78 -4.19 16.00
N HIS A 141 -20.09 -3.04 16.09
CA HIS A 141 -18.95 -2.90 17.01
C HIS A 141 -18.83 -1.57 17.76
N CYS A 142 -19.82 -0.68 17.70
CA CYS A 142 -19.76 0.59 18.43
C CYS A 142 -20.59 0.48 19.71
N LEU A 143 -19.90 0.47 20.86
CA LEU A 143 -20.48 0.62 22.19
C LEU A 143 -21.22 1.96 22.20
N ARG A 144 -22.56 1.94 22.22
CA ARG A 144 -23.34 3.13 22.61
C ARG A 144 -22.96 3.42 24.06
N VAL A 145 -22.20 4.48 24.30
CA VAL A 145 -22.07 5.03 25.66
C VAL A 145 -23.31 5.90 25.87
N PRO A 146 -24.26 5.52 26.73
CA PRO A 146 -25.38 6.38 27.03
C PRO A 146 -24.90 7.47 27.98
N GLY A 147 -24.97 8.72 27.55
CA GLY A 147 -24.90 9.87 28.44
C GLY A 147 -23.90 10.93 28.01
N VAL A 148 -24.31 11.77 27.06
CA VAL A 148 -24.25 13.24 27.20
C VAL A 148 -25.37 13.83 26.33
N ALA A 149 -26.63 13.67 26.76
CA ALA A 149 -27.66 14.64 26.44
C ALA A 149 -27.80 15.46 27.72
N MET A 150 -27.17 16.64 27.74
CA MET A 150 -27.47 17.66 28.72
C MET A 150 -28.51 18.57 28.08
N ASP A 151 -29.75 18.46 28.55
CA ASP A 151 -30.71 19.56 28.62
C ASP A 151 -30.89 19.91 30.11
#